data_AF-K2K6P1-F1
#
_entry.id   AF-K2K6P1-F1
#
_cell.length_a   1.000
_cell.length_b   1.000
_cell.length_c   1.000
_cell.angle_alpha   90.00
_cell.angle_beta   90.00
_cell.angle_gamma   90.00
#
_symmetry.space_group_name_H-M   'P 1'
#
loop_
_entity.id
_entity.type
_entity.pdbx_description
1 polymer ?
#
loop_
_entity_poly.entity_id
_entity_poly.type
_entity_poly.pdbx_seq_one_letter_code
_entity_poly.pdbx_strand_id
1 'polypeptide(L)'
;MEYLNKALEKRRKDLQNLNSEISQARIHLREFITRYFSDLIRQVLGTSLETFNDFAMREIGDKGINIETKVQNAFERQTQGIVNEISKIETGFNADMSFFEKHAGAFGKIGIDLLKQSGFINATNIKLARDALVATGKFVGIDLALKFKPWGAVNLAGSINKGLPLIGLAFEVWDSWKESQKIEKLEKAKEEMESDFNNQKQEILALINDETRFKQTCFPMALELEECIQACEENIKKTQECAQGLEKWIQTGEDFIKGEDFIDVEPE
;
A
#
# COMPACT_ATOMS: atom_id res chain seq x y z
N MET A 1 -33.09 -2.31 2.41
CA MET A 1 -32.18 -3.40 2.02
C MET A 1 -31.70 -3.26 0.58
N GLU A 2 -32.58 -3.06 -0.40
CA GLU A 2 -32.17 -2.89 -1.81
C GLU A 2 -31.16 -1.75 -2.04
N TYR A 3 -31.35 -0.58 -1.43
CA TYR A 3 -30.39 0.53 -1.49
C TYR A 3 -28.99 0.14 -1.01
N LEU A 4 -28.93 -0.58 0.11
CA LEU A 4 -27.67 -0.99 0.74
C LEU A 4 -26.95 -2.06 -0.09
N ASN A 5 -27.71 -3.00 -0.70
CA ASN A 5 -27.15 -3.96 -1.67
C ASN A 5 -26.52 -3.23 -2.87
N LYS A 6 -27.25 -2.27 -3.46
CA LYS A 6 -26.71 -1.47 -4.59
C LYS A 6 -25.49 -0.66 -4.18
N ALA A 7 -25.46 -0.12 -2.97
CA ALA A 7 -24.30 0.59 -2.44
C ALA A 7 -23.09 -0.36 -2.31
N LEU A 8 -23.27 -1.56 -1.76
CA LEU A 8 -22.18 -2.53 -1.64
C LEU A 8 -21.69 -3.08 -2.98
N GLU A 9 -22.59 -3.37 -3.92
CA GLU A 9 -22.21 -3.75 -5.29
C GLU A 9 -21.33 -2.67 -5.94
N LYS A 10 -21.70 -1.40 -5.74
CA LYS A 10 -20.87 -0.27 -6.19
C LYS A 10 -19.50 -0.27 -5.51
N ARG A 11 -19.43 -0.46 -4.19
CA ARG A 11 -18.13 -0.49 -3.47
C ARG A 11 -17.27 -1.68 -3.87
N ARG A 12 -17.86 -2.83 -4.16
CA ARG A 12 -17.15 -4.00 -4.69
C ARG A 12 -16.50 -3.68 -6.05
N LYS A 13 -17.23 -2.99 -6.92
CA LYS A 13 -16.68 -2.53 -8.20
C LYS A 13 -15.56 -1.51 -7.99
N ASP A 14 -15.72 -0.58 -7.05
CA ASP A 14 -14.67 0.38 -6.71
C ASP A 14 -13.39 -0.33 -6.21
N LEU A 15 -13.53 -1.33 -5.34
CA LEU A 15 -12.41 -2.16 -4.87
C LEU A 15 -11.74 -2.96 -5.99
N GLN A 16 -12.51 -3.49 -6.95
CA GLN A 16 -11.95 -4.18 -8.12
C GLN A 16 -11.11 -3.22 -8.97
N ASN A 17 -11.60 -2.00 -9.20
CA ASN A 17 -10.85 -0.98 -9.92
C ASN A 17 -9.58 -0.59 -9.15
N LEU A 18 -9.69 -0.38 -7.83
CA LEU A 18 -8.56 -0.08 -6.96
C LEU A 18 -7.46 -1.16 -7.05
N ASN A 19 -7.85 -2.44 -7.00
CA ASN A 19 -6.92 -3.56 -7.18
C ASN A 19 -6.25 -3.56 -8.56
N SER A 20 -6.99 -3.18 -9.61
CA SER A 20 -6.43 -3.00 -10.95
C SER A 20 -5.37 -1.88 -10.97
N GLU A 21 -5.66 -0.74 -10.34
CA GLU A 21 -4.71 0.38 -10.24
C GLU A 21 -3.46 0.01 -9.45
N ILE A 22 -3.59 -0.70 -8.34
CA ILE A 22 -2.46 -1.24 -7.56
C ILE A 22 -1.59 -2.17 -8.43
N SER A 23 -2.23 -3.04 -9.23
CA SER A 23 -1.51 -3.92 -10.16
C SER A 23 -0.74 -3.15 -11.23
N GLN A 24 -1.34 -2.09 -11.81
CA GLN A 24 -0.66 -1.23 -12.77
C GLN A 24 0.51 -0.46 -12.15
N ALA A 25 0.33 0.09 -10.94
CA ALA A 25 1.42 0.74 -10.20
C ALA A 25 2.61 -0.20 -10.00
N ARG A 26 2.37 -1.48 -9.69
CA ARG A 26 3.44 -2.49 -9.56
C ARG A 26 4.20 -2.70 -10.87
N ILE A 27 3.50 -2.78 -12.00
CA ILE A 27 4.11 -2.92 -13.33
C ILE A 27 5.02 -1.71 -13.60
N HIS A 28 4.51 -0.50 -13.40
CA HIS A 28 5.27 0.72 -13.65
C HIS A 28 6.49 0.85 -12.73
N LEU A 29 6.35 0.49 -11.45
CA LEU A 29 7.47 0.47 -10.51
C LEU A 29 8.51 -0.57 -10.91
N ARG A 30 8.10 -1.77 -11.32
CA ARG A 30 9.01 -2.83 -11.81
C ARG A 30 9.83 -2.33 -12.99
N GLU A 31 9.19 -1.69 -13.96
CA GLU A 31 9.86 -1.11 -15.13
C GLU A 31 10.85 0.00 -14.75
N PHE A 32 10.41 0.93 -13.88
CA PHE A 32 11.25 2.01 -13.40
C PHE A 32 12.49 1.49 -12.66
N ILE A 33 12.31 0.62 -11.66
CA ILE A 33 13.40 0.06 -10.84
C ILE A 33 14.37 -0.73 -11.72
N THR A 34 13.84 -1.57 -12.60
CA THR A 34 14.68 -2.37 -13.51
C THR A 34 15.55 -1.47 -14.39
N ARG A 35 14.97 -0.43 -15.00
CA ARG A 35 15.70 0.49 -15.87
C ARG A 35 16.70 1.31 -15.08
N TYR A 36 16.26 1.96 -14.00
CA TYR A 36 17.06 2.88 -13.21
C TYR A 36 18.33 2.23 -12.66
N PHE A 37 18.21 1.08 -11.99
CA PHE A 37 19.37 0.39 -11.44
C PHE A 37 20.28 -0.21 -12.52
N SER A 38 19.72 -0.69 -13.65
CA SER A 38 20.54 -1.17 -14.77
C SER A 38 21.33 -0.02 -15.42
N ASP A 39 20.75 1.18 -15.49
CA ASP A 39 21.44 2.38 -15.95
C ASP A 39 22.51 2.86 -14.96
N LEU A 40 22.29 2.74 -13.65
CA LEU A 40 23.33 3.02 -12.64
C LEU A 40 24.52 2.07 -12.78
N ILE A 41 24.27 0.77 -12.93
CA ILE A 41 25.31 -0.24 -13.15
C ILE A 41 26.08 0.05 -14.44
N ARG A 42 25.37 0.31 -15.55
CA ARG A 42 26.01 0.66 -16.83
C ARG A 42 26.86 1.92 -16.72
N GLN A 43 26.39 2.93 -15.99
CA GLN A 43 27.13 4.18 -15.80
C GLN A 43 28.39 3.97 -14.96
N VAL A 44 28.29 3.32 -13.78
CA VAL A 44 29.45 3.10 -12.91
C VAL A 44 30.51 2.25 -13.59
N LEU A 45 30.12 1.19 -14.30
CA LEU A 45 31.07 0.35 -15.05
C LEU A 45 31.78 1.11 -16.18
N GLY A 46 31.14 2.15 -16.72
CA GLY A 46 31.69 3.00 -17.77
C GLY A 46 32.55 4.16 -17.29
N THR A 47 32.67 4.41 -15.99
CA THR A 47 33.49 5.54 -15.48
C THR A 47 34.99 5.22 -15.52
N SER A 48 35.78 6.24 -15.80
CA SER A 48 37.23 6.31 -15.59
C SER A 48 37.56 6.97 -14.24
N LEU A 49 38.85 7.03 -13.90
CA LEU A 49 39.34 7.71 -12.69
C LEU A 49 38.91 9.18 -12.63
N GLU A 50 38.86 9.86 -13.78
CA GLU A 50 38.51 11.28 -13.90
C GLU A 50 37.00 11.52 -13.79
N THR A 51 36.18 10.54 -14.20
CA THR A 51 34.72 10.70 -14.34
C THR A 51 33.92 10.03 -13.23
N PHE A 52 34.57 9.20 -12.40
CA PHE A 52 33.92 8.50 -11.30
C PHE A 52 33.30 9.45 -10.27
N ASN A 53 34.01 10.51 -9.87
CA ASN A 53 33.50 11.47 -8.89
C ASN A 53 32.26 12.21 -9.38
N ASP A 54 32.25 12.63 -10.65
CA ASP A 54 31.09 13.28 -11.26
C ASP A 54 29.87 12.35 -11.26
N PHE A 55 30.07 11.07 -11.58
CA PHE A 55 29.03 10.05 -11.48
C PHE A 55 28.53 9.89 -10.03
N ALA A 56 29.44 9.74 -9.06
CA ALA A 56 29.08 9.54 -7.67
C ALA A 56 28.27 10.73 -7.11
N MET A 57 28.72 11.96 -7.35
CA MET A 57 28.00 13.16 -6.90
C MET A 57 26.63 13.32 -7.58
N ARG A 58 26.55 13.06 -8.88
CA ARG A 58 25.31 13.27 -9.66
C ARG A 58 24.28 12.17 -9.43
N GLU A 59 24.69 10.91 -9.48
CA GLU A 59 23.76 9.78 -9.46
C GLU A 59 23.49 9.24 -8.06
N ILE A 60 24.50 9.26 -7.18
CA ILE A 60 24.41 8.68 -5.83
C ILE A 60 24.12 9.78 -4.80
N GLY A 61 24.86 10.89 -4.88
CA GLY A 61 24.79 11.96 -3.88
C GLY A 61 25.39 11.54 -2.54
N ASP A 62 25.43 12.47 -1.58
CA ASP A 62 25.94 12.14 -0.24
C ASP A 62 25.09 11.04 0.38
N LYS A 63 25.75 9.97 0.86
CA LYS A 63 25.12 8.80 1.47
C LYS A 63 23.97 8.16 0.65
N GLY A 64 23.95 8.34 -0.68
CA GLY A 64 22.91 7.76 -1.54
C GLY A 64 21.62 8.58 -1.64
N ILE A 65 21.59 9.82 -1.14
CA ILE A 65 20.37 10.64 -1.09
C ILE A 65 19.69 10.83 -2.45
N ASN A 66 20.45 10.87 -3.56
CA ASN A 66 19.87 11.03 -4.89
C ASN A 66 19.15 9.76 -5.36
N ILE A 67 19.69 8.58 -5.01
CA ILE A 67 19.05 7.28 -5.28
C ILE A 67 17.76 7.18 -4.47
N GLU A 68 17.85 7.42 -3.16
CA GLU A 68 16.71 7.38 -2.24
C GLU A 68 15.58 8.29 -2.74
N THR A 69 15.90 9.55 -3.04
CA THR A 69 14.93 10.53 -3.56
C THR A 69 14.31 10.10 -4.88
N LYS A 70 15.11 9.61 -5.85
CA LYS A 70 14.59 9.16 -7.16
C LYS A 70 13.64 7.98 -7.01
N VAL A 71 13.97 7.02 -6.15
CA VAL A 71 13.10 5.86 -5.91
C VAL A 71 11.84 6.27 -5.15
N GLN A 72 11.96 7.09 -4.10
CA GLN A 72 10.81 7.60 -3.35
C GLN A 72 9.83 8.34 -4.28
N ASN A 73 10.32 9.27 -5.10
CA ASN A 73 9.50 10.00 -6.06
C ASN A 73 8.76 9.08 -7.05
N ALA A 74 9.39 7.97 -7.46
CA ALA A 74 8.74 7.01 -8.35
C ALA A 74 7.58 6.31 -7.64
N PHE A 75 7.75 5.90 -6.39
CA PHE A 75 6.67 5.32 -5.60
C PHE A 75 5.55 6.33 -5.33
N GLU A 76 5.87 7.54 -4.87
CA GLU A 76 4.88 8.60 -4.64
C GLU A 76 4.03 8.85 -5.89
N ARG A 77 4.69 8.96 -7.05
CA ARG A 77 4.01 9.17 -8.34
C ARG A 77 3.05 8.03 -8.70
N GLN A 78 3.39 6.78 -8.40
CA GLN A 78 2.53 5.64 -8.70
C GLN A 78 1.44 5.40 -7.64
N THR A 79 1.65 5.85 -6.40
CA THR A 79 0.77 5.55 -5.27
C THR A 79 -0.23 6.66 -4.97
N GLN A 80 0.06 7.92 -5.32
CA GLN A 80 -0.79 9.07 -4.99
C GLN A 80 -2.22 8.95 -5.53
N GLY A 81 -2.36 8.48 -6.77
CA GLY A 81 -3.68 8.26 -7.39
C GLY A 81 -4.51 7.24 -6.61
N ILE A 82 -3.88 6.12 -6.26
CA ILE A 82 -4.48 5.02 -5.49
C ILE A 82 -4.93 5.51 -4.10
N VAL A 83 -4.09 6.29 -3.40
CA VAL A 83 -4.44 6.87 -2.09
C VAL A 83 -5.66 7.79 -2.19
N ASN A 84 -5.76 8.55 -3.28
CA ASN A 84 -6.92 9.41 -3.53
C ASN A 84 -8.19 8.57 -3.81
N GLU A 85 -8.08 7.47 -4.57
CA GLU A 85 -9.21 6.56 -4.80
C GLU A 85 -9.66 5.86 -3.52
N ILE A 86 -8.74 5.36 -2.68
CA ILE A 86 -9.07 4.82 -1.34
C ILE A 86 -9.90 5.83 -0.56
N SER A 87 -9.48 7.09 -0.54
CA SER A 87 -10.17 8.17 0.17
C SER A 87 -11.58 8.44 -0.37
N LYS A 88 -11.77 8.34 -1.69
CA LYS A 88 -13.09 8.49 -2.32
C LYS A 88 -14.02 7.33 -1.98
N ILE A 89 -13.51 6.10 -2.01
CA ILE A 89 -14.29 4.90 -1.68
C ILE A 89 -14.72 4.96 -0.21
N GLU A 90 -13.79 5.29 0.69
CA GLU A 90 -14.06 5.46 2.12
C GLU A 90 -15.15 6.52 2.35
N THR A 91 -14.99 7.72 1.78
CA THR A 91 -15.97 8.81 1.94
C THR A 91 -17.33 8.41 1.42
N GLY A 92 -17.37 7.76 0.25
CA GLY A 92 -18.60 7.26 -0.34
C GLY A 92 -19.27 6.18 0.51
N PHE A 93 -18.51 5.23 1.03
CA PHE A 93 -19.01 4.17 1.89
C PHE A 93 -19.58 4.74 3.20
N ASN A 94 -18.90 5.71 3.82
CA ASN A 94 -19.39 6.39 5.01
C ASN A 94 -20.71 7.14 4.75
N ALA A 95 -20.84 7.78 3.59
CA ALA A 95 -22.08 8.44 3.20
C ALA A 95 -23.23 7.44 2.99
N ASP A 96 -22.96 6.34 2.28
CA ASP A 96 -23.93 5.26 2.04
C ASP A 96 -24.40 4.65 3.38
N MET A 97 -23.48 4.44 4.32
CA MET A 97 -23.78 3.93 5.66
C MET A 97 -24.61 4.92 6.47
N SER A 98 -24.21 6.20 6.54
CA SER A 98 -24.99 7.23 7.25
C SER A 98 -26.40 7.42 6.67
N PHE A 99 -26.55 7.31 5.34
CA PHE A 99 -27.86 7.34 4.71
C PHE A 99 -28.70 6.14 5.13
N PHE A 100 -28.12 4.94 5.14
CA PHE A 100 -28.80 3.74 5.62
C PHE A 100 -29.23 3.89 7.08
N GLU A 101 -28.37 4.42 7.96
CA GLU A 101 -28.72 4.68 9.36
C GLU A 101 -29.93 5.58 9.55
N LYS A 102 -30.02 6.65 8.76
CA LYS A 102 -31.13 7.61 8.85
C LYS A 102 -32.45 7.05 8.33
N HIS A 103 -32.42 6.13 7.38
CA HIS A 103 -33.61 5.61 6.70
C HIS A 103 -33.96 4.16 7.09
N ALA A 104 -33.17 3.55 7.97
CA ALA A 104 -33.42 2.24 8.52
C ALA A 104 -34.62 2.26 9.49
N GLY A 105 -35.63 1.43 9.20
CA GLY A 105 -36.67 1.05 10.17
C GLY A 105 -36.10 0.16 11.29
N ALA A 106 -36.97 -0.39 12.16
CA ALA A 106 -36.54 -1.22 13.31
C ALA A 106 -35.59 -2.37 12.93
N PHE A 107 -35.86 -3.08 11.83
CA PHE A 107 -34.98 -4.14 11.29
C PHE A 107 -33.66 -3.62 10.69
N GLY A 108 -33.66 -2.40 10.13
CA GLY A 108 -32.43 -1.79 9.65
C GLY A 108 -31.51 -1.37 10.79
N LYS A 109 -32.08 -0.87 11.91
CA LYS A 109 -31.32 -0.50 13.12
C LYS A 109 -30.61 -1.69 13.77
N ILE A 110 -31.24 -2.87 13.77
CA ILE A 110 -30.62 -4.12 14.26
C ILE A 110 -29.39 -4.49 13.41
N GLY A 111 -29.49 -4.36 12.09
CA GLY A 111 -28.35 -4.59 11.18
C GLY A 111 -27.21 -3.56 11.37
N ILE A 112 -27.55 -2.30 11.65
CA ILE A 112 -26.59 -1.22 11.93
C ILE A 112 -25.86 -1.41 13.25
N ASP A 113 -26.54 -1.79 14.32
CA ASP A 113 -25.91 -1.99 15.63
C ASP A 113 -24.93 -3.16 15.61
N LEU A 114 -25.22 -4.20 14.83
CA LEU A 114 -24.29 -5.31 14.56
C LEU A 114 -23.03 -4.84 13.80
N LEU A 115 -23.19 -3.88 12.88
CA LEU A 115 -22.08 -3.29 12.12
C LEU A 115 -21.28 -2.28 12.96
N LYS A 116 -21.90 -1.54 13.88
CA LYS A 116 -21.19 -0.66 14.83
C LYS A 116 -20.35 -1.46 15.82
N GLN A 117 -20.81 -2.66 16.21
CA GLN A 117 -20.05 -3.57 17.05
C GLN A 117 -18.80 -4.17 16.38
N SER A 118 -18.71 -4.20 15.05
CA SER A 118 -17.53 -4.75 14.35
C SER A 118 -16.27 -3.88 14.48
N GLY A 119 -16.37 -2.69 15.10
CA GLY A 119 -15.24 -1.81 15.39
C GLY A 119 -14.70 -1.04 14.17
N PHE A 120 -15.20 -1.33 12.97
CA PHE A 120 -14.72 -0.73 11.72
C PHE A 120 -15.47 0.56 11.34
N ILE A 121 -16.73 0.73 11.73
CA ILE A 121 -17.49 2.00 11.53
C ILE A 121 -17.02 3.06 12.53
N ASN A 122 -15.72 3.26 12.66
CA ASN A 122 -15.18 4.49 13.16
C ASN A 122 -14.34 5.12 12.06
N ALA A 123 -14.98 5.91 11.20
CA ALA A 123 -14.32 6.75 10.19
C ALA A 123 -13.17 7.58 10.78
N THR A 124 -13.15 7.80 12.10
CA THR A 124 -12.06 8.45 12.82
C THR A 124 -10.75 7.65 12.76
N ASN A 125 -10.77 6.31 12.79
CA ASN A 125 -9.54 5.51 12.82
C ASN A 125 -8.85 5.43 11.44
N ILE A 126 -9.63 5.34 10.35
CA ILE A 126 -9.10 5.24 8.98
C ILE A 126 -8.67 6.60 8.46
N LYS A 127 -9.46 7.65 8.72
CA LYS A 127 -9.04 9.03 8.46
C LYS A 127 -7.77 9.38 9.22
N LEU A 128 -7.62 8.94 10.48
CA LEU A 128 -6.37 9.10 11.24
C LEU A 128 -5.23 8.27 10.66
N ALA A 129 -5.47 7.03 10.21
CA ALA A 129 -4.46 6.20 9.56
C ALA A 129 -3.99 6.81 8.23
N ARG A 130 -4.93 7.33 7.43
CA ARG A 130 -4.66 8.09 6.20
C ARG A 130 -3.91 9.37 6.47
N ASP A 131 -4.40 10.19 7.40
CA ASP A 131 -3.77 11.46 7.74
C ASP A 131 -2.41 11.20 8.37
N ALA A 132 -2.18 10.09 9.08
CA ALA A 132 -0.87 9.65 9.53
C ALA A 132 0.03 9.21 8.37
N LEU A 133 -0.46 8.43 7.39
CA LEU A 133 0.30 7.99 6.22
C LEU A 133 0.71 9.18 5.33
N VAL A 134 -0.22 10.10 5.10
CA VAL A 134 -0.03 11.31 4.28
C VAL A 134 0.83 12.35 5.03
N ALA A 135 0.56 12.63 6.31
CA ALA A 135 1.29 13.66 7.06
C ALA A 135 2.69 13.24 7.48
N THR A 136 2.97 11.94 7.60
CA THR A 136 4.34 11.47 7.88
C THR A 136 5.18 11.29 6.62
N GLY A 137 4.59 11.32 5.41
CA GLY A 137 5.27 10.91 4.18
C GLY A 137 5.73 9.45 4.19
N LYS A 138 5.40 8.70 5.25
CA LYS A 138 5.77 7.32 5.43
C LYS A 138 4.70 6.47 4.77
N PHE A 139 4.89 6.19 3.49
CA PHE A 139 4.42 4.92 2.97
C PHE A 139 5.14 3.83 3.77
N VAL A 140 4.48 3.31 4.80
CA VAL A 140 5.01 2.38 5.80
C VAL A 140 5.46 1.11 5.09
N GLY A 141 6.69 1.10 4.59
CA GLY A 141 7.11 0.09 3.63
C GLY A 141 8.22 0.51 2.69
N ILE A 142 8.12 1.74 2.18
CA ILE A 142 9.18 2.41 1.43
C ILE A 142 10.34 2.67 2.38
N ASP A 143 10.08 3.17 3.58
CA ASP A 143 11.10 3.44 4.63
C ASP A 143 11.80 2.17 5.15
N LEU A 144 11.23 0.97 4.91
CA LEU A 144 11.77 -0.34 5.33
C LEU A 144 12.43 -1.12 4.19
N ALA A 145 11.93 -1.02 2.95
CA ALA A 145 12.51 -1.65 1.77
C ALA A 145 13.53 -0.76 1.04
N LEU A 146 13.39 0.56 1.17
CA LEU A 146 14.30 1.59 0.69
C LEU A 146 15.07 2.24 1.81
N LYS A 147 15.22 1.59 2.98
CA LYS A 147 16.34 1.89 3.85
C LYS A 147 17.60 1.46 3.11
N PHE A 148 17.92 2.21 2.05
CA PHE A 148 19.13 2.11 1.26
C PHE A 148 20.20 2.15 2.30
N LYS A 149 20.76 0.98 2.61
CA LYS A 149 21.88 0.91 3.53
C LYS A 149 22.97 1.51 2.67
N PRO A 150 23.43 2.75 2.93
CA PRO A 150 24.59 3.20 2.23
C PRO A 150 25.65 2.20 2.68
N TRP A 151 26.00 1.32 1.74
CA TRP A 151 27.30 0.70 1.54
C TRP A 151 28.07 0.54 2.85
N GLY A 152 28.39 -0.69 3.26
CA GLY A 152 29.21 -0.91 4.46
C GLY A 152 30.33 0.15 4.60
N ALA A 153 30.12 1.12 5.48
CA ALA A 153 31.02 2.24 5.79
C ALA A 153 31.44 3.22 4.65
N VAL A 154 30.62 3.50 3.64
CA VAL A 154 30.97 4.51 2.62
C VAL A 154 30.57 5.93 3.03
N ASN A 155 31.51 6.64 3.64
CA ASN A 155 31.47 8.09 3.77
C ASN A 155 31.97 8.74 2.47
N LEU A 156 31.05 9.19 1.61
CA LEU A 156 31.37 10.07 0.47
C LEU A 156 31.59 11.53 0.90
N ALA A 157 31.14 11.91 2.10
CA ALA A 157 31.43 13.21 2.71
C ALA A 157 32.82 13.20 3.38
N GLY A 158 33.74 14.01 2.86
CA GLY A 158 35.08 14.20 3.40
C GLY A 158 35.09 14.76 4.83
N SER A 159 35.94 14.17 5.67
CA SER A 159 36.67 14.85 6.75
C SER A 159 38.00 14.10 6.92
N ILE A 160 39.16 14.67 6.54
CA ILE A 160 40.03 15.57 7.30
C ILE A 160 40.39 15.13 8.74
N ASN A 161 39.83 14.06 9.30
CA ASN A 161 40.38 13.52 10.54
C ASN A 161 40.10 12.02 10.74
N LYS A 162 41.17 11.24 10.63
CA LYS A 162 41.43 9.97 11.33
C LYS A 162 40.45 8.82 11.08
N GLY A 163 40.81 8.02 10.08
CA GLY A 163 40.85 6.55 10.13
C GLY A 163 39.56 5.77 10.42
N LEU A 164 38.89 5.28 9.38
CA LEU A 164 38.42 3.90 9.17
C LEU A 164 37.64 3.80 7.82
N PRO A 165 37.48 2.59 7.24
CA PRO A 165 37.51 2.35 5.80
C PRO A 165 36.15 2.06 5.15
N LEU A 166 36.17 2.13 3.82
CA LEU A 166 35.38 1.44 2.79
C LEU A 166 34.66 2.40 1.84
N ILE A 167 35.00 2.26 0.55
CA ILE A 167 34.60 2.95 -0.70
C ILE A 167 34.54 4.50 -0.69
N GLY A 168 35.47 5.15 0.00
CA GLY A 168 35.88 6.51 -0.34
C GLY A 168 37.23 6.45 -1.05
N LEU A 169 37.29 6.65 -2.37
CA LEU A 169 38.56 7.01 -3.02
C LEU A 169 38.97 8.37 -2.42
N ALA A 170 39.79 8.34 -1.36
CA ALA A 170 40.48 9.53 -0.89
C ALA A 170 41.53 9.90 -1.94
N PHE A 171 41.15 10.73 -2.91
CA PHE A 171 42.00 11.20 -4.01
C PHE A 171 43.19 12.05 -3.53
N GLU A 172 43.25 12.45 -2.25
CA GLU A 172 44.31 13.33 -1.72
C GLU A 172 45.72 12.70 -1.71
N VAL A 173 45.86 11.38 -1.93
CA VAL A 173 47.16 10.70 -1.96
C VAL A 173 47.53 10.17 -3.36
N TRP A 174 46.89 10.73 -4.41
CA TRP A 174 47.07 10.32 -5.82
C TRP A 174 48.52 10.39 -6.29
N ASP A 175 49.27 11.41 -5.88
CA ASP A 175 50.62 11.65 -6.40
C ASP A 175 51.63 10.55 -6.01
N SER A 176 51.35 9.78 -4.95
CA SER A 176 52.27 8.73 -4.47
C SER A 176 51.98 7.32 -5.02
N TRP A 177 50.82 7.10 -5.64
CA TRP A 177 50.43 5.78 -6.15
C TRP A 177 50.73 5.64 -7.64
N LYS A 178 51.22 4.45 -8.01
CA LYS A 178 51.34 4.04 -9.41
C LYS A 178 49.95 3.99 -10.05
N GLU A 179 49.86 4.40 -11.31
CA GLU A 179 48.61 4.46 -12.07
C GLU A 179 47.87 3.11 -12.11
N SER A 180 48.60 2.01 -12.23
CA SER A 180 48.03 0.65 -12.19
C SER A 180 47.28 0.34 -10.89
N GLN A 181 47.76 0.81 -9.73
CA GLN A 181 47.10 0.57 -8.44
C GLN A 181 45.81 1.38 -8.29
N LYS A 182 45.75 2.56 -8.92
CA LYS A 182 44.54 3.40 -8.92
C LYS A 182 43.44 2.78 -9.76
N ILE A 183 43.80 2.27 -10.95
CA ILE A 183 42.89 1.54 -11.82
C ILE A 183 42.37 0.28 -11.11
N GLU A 184 43.24 -0.53 -10.51
CA GLU A 184 42.83 -1.74 -9.78
C GLU A 184 41.82 -1.42 -8.65
N LYS A 185 42.06 -0.35 -7.87
CA LYS A 185 41.15 0.07 -6.80
C LYS A 185 39.82 0.61 -7.32
N LEU A 186 39.85 1.36 -8.43
CA LEU A 186 38.63 1.83 -9.07
C LEU A 186 37.80 0.65 -9.59
N GLU A 187 38.41 -0.30 -10.30
CA GLU A 187 37.68 -1.47 -10.82
C GLU A 187 37.08 -2.29 -9.68
N LYS A 188 37.81 -2.52 -8.58
CA LYS A 188 37.25 -3.17 -7.39
C LYS A 188 36.08 -2.39 -6.79
N ALA A 189 36.18 -1.07 -6.70
CA ALA A 189 35.07 -0.24 -6.23
C ALA A 189 33.85 -0.33 -7.15
N LYS A 190 34.06 -0.36 -8.48
CA LYS A 190 33.01 -0.52 -9.48
C LYS A 190 32.31 -1.88 -9.36
N GLU A 191 33.06 -2.96 -9.13
CA GLU A 191 32.51 -4.31 -8.88
C GLU A 191 31.66 -4.37 -7.60
N GLU A 192 32.16 -3.80 -6.51
CA GLU A 192 31.40 -3.67 -5.25
C GLU A 192 30.11 -2.87 -5.49
N MET A 193 30.20 -1.77 -6.26
CA MET A 193 29.05 -0.95 -6.59
C MET A 193 28.01 -1.64 -7.46
N GLU A 194 28.44 -2.39 -8.47
CA GLU A 194 27.56 -3.21 -9.30
C GLU A 194 26.80 -4.24 -8.46
N SER A 195 27.50 -4.94 -7.56
CA SER A 195 26.90 -5.94 -6.67
C SER A 195 25.80 -5.31 -5.81
N ASP A 196 26.10 -4.17 -5.18
CA ASP A 196 25.16 -3.48 -4.30
C ASP A 196 23.96 -2.91 -5.05
N PHE A 197 24.17 -2.32 -6.24
CA PHE A 197 23.05 -1.89 -7.10
C PHE A 197 22.17 -3.06 -7.52
N ASN A 198 22.76 -4.22 -7.84
CA ASN A 198 21.99 -5.42 -8.15
C ASN A 198 21.23 -5.93 -6.92
N ASN A 199 21.85 -5.97 -5.75
CA ASN A 199 21.20 -6.41 -4.51
C ASN A 199 20.01 -5.52 -4.16
N GLN A 200 20.20 -4.20 -4.17
CA GLN A 200 19.13 -3.23 -3.90
C GLN A 200 17.98 -3.36 -4.91
N LYS A 201 18.32 -3.51 -6.21
CA LYS A 201 17.33 -3.77 -7.26
C LYS A 201 16.52 -5.04 -6.96
N GLN A 202 17.17 -6.14 -6.57
CA GLN A 202 16.49 -7.39 -6.26
C GLN A 202 15.58 -7.28 -5.02
N GLU A 203 16.03 -6.60 -3.95
CA GLU A 203 15.21 -6.39 -2.75
C GLU A 203 13.92 -5.61 -3.06
N ILE A 204 14.04 -4.52 -3.82
CA ILE A 204 12.89 -3.71 -4.22
C ILE A 204 11.96 -4.50 -5.14
N LEU A 205 12.52 -5.23 -6.12
CA LEU A 205 11.73 -6.07 -7.01
C LEU A 205 11.05 -7.23 -6.28
N ALA A 206 11.67 -7.80 -5.25
CA ALA A 206 11.05 -8.83 -4.43
C ALA A 206 9.80 -8.30 -3.71
N LEU A 207 9.85 -7.08 -3.15
CA LEU A 207 8.67 -6.43 -2.60
C LEU A 207 7.60 -6.20 -3.67
N ILE A 208 7.95 -5.64 -4.83
CA ILE A 208 6.99 -5.31 -5.90
C ILE A 208 6.35 -6.58 -6.49
N ASN A 209 7.12 -7.67 -6.64
CA ASN A 209 6.65 -8.91 -7.26
C ASN A 209 5.74 -9.72 -6.35
N ASP A 210 5.85 -9.57 -5.04
CA ASP A 210 4.91 -10.13 -4.08
C ASP A 210 3.68 -9.21 -3.95
N GLU A 211 2.59 -9.56 -4.63
CA GLU A 211 1.37 -8.73 -4.66
C GLU A 211 0.78 -8.48 -3.27
N THR A 212 0.68 -9.55 -2.49
CA THR A 212 0.10 -9.52 -1.14
C THR A 212 0.95 -8.65 -0.24
N ARG A 213 2.26 -8.90 -0.20
CA ARG A 213 3.18 -8.11 0.62
C ARG A 213 3.24 -6.66 0.17
N PHE A 214 3.28 -6.41 -1.14
CA PHE A 214 3.26 -5.05 -1.70
C PHE A 214 2.01 -4.29 -1.24
N LYS A 215 0.84 -4.91 -1.34
CA LYS A 215 -0.42 -4.28 -0.90
C LYS A 215 -0.46 -4.05 0.60
N GLN A 216 -0.08 -5.04 1.41
CA GLN A 216 0.01 -4.91 2.88
C GLN A 216 0.93 -3.78 3.32
N THR A 217 2.06 -3.65 2.62
CA THR A 217 3.11 -2.72 2.94
C THR A 217 2.77 -1.31 2.44
N CYS A 218 2.44 -1.16 1.16
CA CYS A 218 2.22 0.15 0.55
C CYS A 218 0.80 0.68 0.72
N PHE A 219 -0.19 -0.19 0.93
CA PHE A 219 -1.63 0.17 0.95
C PHE A 219 -2.41 -0.57 2.06
N PRO A 220 -1.99 -0.53 3.33
CA PRO A 220 -2.69 -1.22 4.41
C PRO A 220 -4.17 -0.81 4.52
N MET A 221 -4.48 0.46 4.26
CA MET A 221 -5.86 0.98 4.25
C MET A 221 -6.75 0.33 3.18
N ALA A 222 -6.18 -0.12 2.05
CA ALA A 222 -6.95 -0.83 1.04
C ALA A 222 -7.42 -2.20 1.55
N LEU A 223 -6.60 -2.88 2.35
CA LEU A 223 -6.96 -4.16 2.97
C LEU A 223 -8.03 -3.97 4.04
N GLU A 224 -7.84 -2.99 4.91
CA GLU A 224 -8.84 -2.64 5.92
C GLU A 224 -10.21 -2.37 5.24
N LEU A 225 -10.22 -1.57 4.18
CA LEU A 225 -11.45 -1.24 3.44
C LEU A 225 -12.13 -2.48 2.83
N GLU A 226 -11.35 -3.43 2.32
CA GLU A 226 -11.86 -4.72 1.81
C GLU A 226 -12.49 -5.56 2.92
N GLU A 227 -11.79 -5.73 4.04
CA GLU A 227 -12.28 -6.47 5.19
C GLU A 227 -13.60 -5.89 5.71
N CYS A 228 -13.74 -4.57 5.74
CA CYS A 228 -14.97 -3.92 6.15
C CYS A 228 -16.14 -4.13 5.21
N ILE A 229 -15.91 -3.92 3.91
CA ILE A 229 -16.95 -4.10 2.91
C ILE A 229 -17.43 -5.56 2.95
N GLN A 230 -16.52 -6.53 3.08
CA GLN A 230 -16.87 -7.94 3.24
C GLN A 230 -17.68 -8.20 4.52
N ALA A 231 -17.24 -7.69 5.67
CA ALA A 231 -18.00 -7.84 6.92
C ALA A 231 -19.41 -7.22 6.82
N CYS A 232 -19.54 -6.13 6.06
CA CYS A 232 -20.82 -5.50 5.79
C CYS A 232 -21.73 -6.40 4.94
N GLU A 233 -21.20 -6.95 3.84
CA GLU A 233 -21.90 -7.90 2.97
C GLU A 233 -22.44 -9.11 3.77
N GLU A 234 -21.60 -9.71 4.62
CA GLU A 234 -21.97 -10.87 5.43
C GLU A 234 -23.10 -10.58 6.43
N ASN A 235 -23.05 -9.42 7.10
CA ASN A 235 -24.06 -9.02 8.07
C ASN A 235 -25.41 -8.65 7.42
N ILE A 236 -25.37 -8.02 6.25
CA ILE A 236 -26.57 -7.72 5.48
C ILE A 236 -27.25 -9.00 5.01
N LYS A 237 -26.46 -9.98 4.54
CA LYS A 237 -26.98 -11.29 4.17
C LYS A 237 -27.72 -11.96 5.33
N LYS A 238 -27.11 -12.01 6.53
CA LYS A 238 -27.76 -12.54 7.75
C LYS A 238 -29.05 -11.81 8.09
N THR A 239 -29.06 -10.48 7.95
CA THR A 239 -30.24 -9.65 8.21
C THR A 239 -31.37 -9.95 7.22
N GLN A 240 -31.05 -10.16 5.94
CA GLN A 240 -32.02 -10.55 4.91
C GLN A 240 -32.62 -11.93 5.19
N GLU A 241 -31.79 -12.92 5.55
CA GLU A 241 -32.24 -14.26 5.91
C GLU A 241 -33.21 -14.23 7.11
N CYS A 242 -32.90 -13.42 8.14
CA CYS A 242 -33.80 -13.21 9.28
C CYS A 242 -35.14 -12.57 8.87
N ALA A 243 -35.09 -11.50 8.06
CA ALA A 243 -36.29 -10.81 7.59
C ALA A 243 -37.20 -11.74 6.77
N GLN A 244 -36.63 -12.54 5.86
CA GLN A 244 -37.36 -13.54 5.08
C GLN A 244 -37.96 -14.64 5.95
N GLY A 245 -37.23 -15.08 6.99
CA GLY A 245 -37.74 -16.05 7.96
C GLY A 245 -38.96 -15.53 8.72
N LEU A 246 -38.93 -14.26 9.13
CA LEU A 246 -40.05 -13.61 9.79
C LEU A 246 -41.25 -13.43 8.87
N GLU A 247 -41.03 -13.02 7.62
CA GLU A 247 -42.09 -12.86 6.62
C GLU A 247 -42.83 -14.18 6.38
N LYS A 248 -42.10 -15.30 6.25
CA LYS A 248 -42.71 -16.64 6.16
C LYS A 248 -43.49 -17.02 7.42
N TRP A 249 -43.00 -16.64 8.61
CA TRP A 249 -43.69 -16.92 9.86
C TRP A 249 -45.00 -16.12 9.99
N ILE A 250 -45.00 -14.84 9.61
CA ILE A 250 -46.20 -14.00 9.54
C ILE A 250 -47.21 -14.60 8.56
N GLN A 251 -46.80 -14.95 7.35
CA GLN A 251 -47.68 -15.57 6.36
C GLN A 251 -48.31 -16.87 6.90
N THR A 252 -47.52 -17.72 7.54
CA THR A 252 -48.01 -18.97 8.16
C THR A 252 -49.06 -18.69 9.23
N GLY A 253 -48.85 -17.66 10.06
CA GLY A 253 -49.81 -17.25 11.08
C GLY A 253 -51.10 -16.68 10.48
N GLU A 254 -51.00 -15.87 9.42
CA GLU A 254 -52.17 -15.36 8.71
C GLU A 254 -53.00 -16.47 8.06
N ASP A 255 -52.33 -17.45 7.44
CA ASP A 255 -52.99 -18.60 6.83
C ASP A 255 -53.70 -19.46 7.89
N PHE A 256 -53.09 -19.61 9.08
CA PHE A 256 -53.70 -20.29 10.22
C PHE A 256 -54.97 -19.57 10.70
N ILE A 257 -54.92 -18.24 10.85
CA ILE A 257 -56.08 -17.43 11.25
C ILE A 257 -57.21 -17.48 10.22
N LYS A 258 -56.88 -17.47 8.92
CA LYS A 258 -57.87 -17.51 7.82
C LYS A 258 -58.46 -18.92 7.60
N GLY A 259 -57.76 -19.97 8.05
CA GLY A 259 -58.19 -21.37 7.95
C GLY A 259 -59.07 -21.86 9.09
N GLU A 260 -59.21 -21.09 10.19
CA GLU A 260 -60.27 -21.31 11.17
C GLU A 260 -61.60 -20.79 10.60
N ASP A 261 -62.38 -21.69 10.00
CA ASP A 261 -63.83 -21.59 10.11
C ASP A 261 -64.14 -21.65 11.61
N PHE A 262 -64.49 -20.50 12.20
CA PHE A 262 -65.04 -20.48 13.55
C PHE A 262 -66.27 -21.39 13.56
N ILE A 263 -66.13 -22.61 14.06
CA ILE A 263 -67.29 -23.42 14.45
C ILE A 263 -67.86 -22.69 15.66
N ASP A 264 -68.92 -21.91 15.42
CA ASP A 264 -69.71 -21.28 16.46
C ASP A 264 -70.39 -22.42 17.23
N VAL A 265 -69.73 -22.90 18.29
CA VAL A 265 -70.31 -23.91 19.18
C VAL A 265 -71.24 -23.15 20.12
N GLU A 266 -72.52 -23.10 19.75
CA GLU A 266 -73.59 -22.57 20.60
C GLU A 266 -73.57 -23.32 21.95
N PRO A 267 -73.43 -22.61 23.10
CA PRO A 267 -73.42 -23.27 24.40
C PRO A 267 -74.83 -23.77 24.76
N GLU A 268 -74.91 -25.04 25.19
CA GLU A 268 -76.14 -25.73 25.66
C GLU A 268 -76.85 -25.05 26.83
#